data_AF-A0A6B3G1M7-F1
#
_entry.id   AF-A0A6B3G1M7-F1
#
_cell.length_a   1.000
_cell.length_b   1.000
_cell.length_c   1.000
_cell.angle_alpha   90.00
_cell.angle_beta   90.00
_cell.angle_gamma   90.00
#
_symmetry.space_group_name_H-M   'P 1'
#
loop_
_entity.id
_entity.type
_entity.pdbx_description
1 polymer ?
#
loop_
_entity_poly.entity_id
_entity_poly.type
_entity_poly.pdbx_seq_one_letter_code
_entity_poly.pdbx_strand_id
1 'polypeptide(L)'
;DIQMPRMDGLTAARRIRATGSTTPILMLTARDTVGDRVTGLDAGADDYLVKPFELDELFARIRALLRRSSYASAAAAGAEAPDDDVLSFADLRMDLATREVTRGERRVELTRTEFTLLEMFLSHPRQVLTREQILKAVWGFDFEP
;
A
#
# COMPACT_ATOMS: atom_id res chain seq x y z
N ASP A 1 -15.61 7.84 1.48
CA ASP A 1 -16.72 7.22 2.23
C ASP A 1 -17.89 7.00 1.28
N ILE A 2 -18.68 5.94 1.45
CA ILE A 2 -19.85 5.69 0.59
C ILE A 2 -21.03 6.54 1.03
N GLN A 3 -21.27 6.64 2.33
CA GLN A 3 -22.34 7.46 2.87
C GLN A 3 -21.83 8.88 3.09
N MET A 4 -22.16 9.77 2.16
CA MET A 4 -21.79 11.19 2.22
C MET A 4 -23.01 12.08 1.94
N PRO A 5 -23.12 13.24 2.61
CA PRO A 5 -24.19 14.18 2.33
C PRO A 5 -24.06 14.78 0.92
N ARG A 6 -25.20 15.03 0.27
CA ARG A 6 -25.36 15.57 -1.11
C ARG A 6 -25.03 14.59 -2.24
N MET A 7 -23.88 13.93 -2.21
CA MET A 7 -23.47 12.97 -3.23
C MET A 7 -22.79 11.78 -2.56
N ASP A 8 -23.29 10.57 -2.81
CA ASP A 8 -22.70 9.35 -2.30
C ASP A 8 -21.36 9.00 -2.99
N GLY A 9 -20.57 8.15 -2.35
CA GLY A 9 -19.26 7.75 -2.85
C GLY A 9 -19.30 6.96 -4.15
N LEU A 10 -20.41 6.26 -4.43
CA LEU A 10 -20.59 5.49 -5.67
C LEU A 10 -20.76 6.43 -6.87
N THR A 11 -21.60 7.46 -6.72
CA THR A 11 -21.84 8.49 -7.71
C THR A 11 -20.59 9.33 -7.93
N ALA A 12 -19.85 9.64 -6.86
CA ALA A 12 -18.56 10.31 -6.96
C ALA A 12 -17.55 9.48 -7.78
N ALA A 13 -17.40 8.18 -7.49
CA ALA A 13 -16.49 7.30 -8.22
C ALA A 13 -16.84 7.22 -9.72
N ARG A 14 -18.13 7.04 -10.06
CA ARG A 14 -18.59 7.06 -11.45
C ARG A 14 -18.26 8.36 -12.16
N ARG A 15 -18.44 9.52 -11.50
CA ARG A 15 -18.10 10.83 -12.07
C ARG A 15 -16.60 10.97 -12.30
N ILE A 16 -15.77 10.56 -11.34
CA ILE A 16 -14.31 10.58 -11.46
C ILE A 16 -13.86 9.70 -12.64
N ARG A 17 -14.44 8.50 -12.80
CA ARG A 17 -14.12 7.63 -13.94
C ARG A 17 -14.63 8.19 -15.27
N ALA A 18 -15.79 8.86 -15.28
CA ALA A 18 -16.33 9.48 -16.49
C ALA A 18 -15.44 10.62 -17.03
N THR A 19 -14.57 11.23 -16.22
CA THR A 19 -13.57 12.20 -16.71
C THR A 19 -12.30 11.53 -17.27
N GLY A 20 -12.25 10.20 -17.34
CA GLY A 20 -11.06 9.45 -17.73
C GLY A 20 -9.97 9.38 -16.65
N SER A 21 -10.28 9.75 -15.40
CA SER A 21 -9.28 9.73 -14.32
C SER A 21 -8.93 8.31 -13.91
N THR A 22 -7.63 8.03 -13.85
CA THR A 22 -7.04 6.77 -13.37
C THR A 22 -6.61 6.82 -11.90
N THR A 23 -6.99 7.89 -11.18
CA THR A 23 -6.67 8.03 -9.75
C THR A 23 -7.18 6.81 -8.97
N PRO A 24 -6.36 6.20 -8.09
CA PRO A 24 -6.82 5.10 -7.24
C PRO A 24 -7.93 5.52 -6.28
N ILE A 25 -8.98 4.71 -6.17
CA ILE A 25 -10.15 4.95 -5.32
C ILE A 25 -10.29 3.80 -4.31
N LEU A 26 -10.03 4.08 -3.04
CA LEU A 26 -10.38 3.22 -1.91
C LEU A 26 -11.73 3.65 -1.33
N MET A 27 -12.71 2.74 -1.31
CA MET A 27 -14.00 3.00 -0.67
C MET A 27 -13.99 2.57 0.79
N LEU A 28 -14.50 3.45 1.67
CA LEU A 28 -14.75 3.16 3.08
C LEU A 28 -16.26 3.11 3.30
N THR A 29 -16.75 2.13 4.06
CA THR A 29 -18.20 1.90 4.21
C THR A 29 -18.56 1.35 5.59
N ALA A 30 -19.84 1.32 5.95
CA ALA A 30 -20.35 0.45 7.03
C ALA A 30 -21.06 -0.82 6.49
N ARG A 31 -21.13 -0.99 5.16
CA ARG A 31 -21.85 -2.10 4.53
C ARG A 31 -20.91 -3.24 4.16
N ASP A 32 -21.06 -4.37 4.82
CA ASP A 32 -20.18 -5.54 4.75
C ASP A 32 -20.69 -6.65 3.83
N THR A 33 -21.85 -6.47 3.19
CA THR A 33 -22.40 -7.49 2.29
C THR A 33 -21.54 -7.63 1.03
N VAL A 34 -21.50 -8.85 0.48
CA VAL A 34 -20.82 -9.13 -0.78
C VAL A 34 -21.40 -8.28 -1.91
N GLY A 35 -22.71 -8.06 -1.92
CA GLY A 35 -23.39 -7.23 -2.93
C GLY A 35 -22.95 -5.76 -2.90
N ASP A 36 -22.75 -5.19 -1.71
CA ASP A 36 -22.27 -3.81 -1.57
C ASP A 36 -20.82 -3.65 -2.06
N ARG A 37 -19.97 -4.67 -1.84
CA ARG A 37 -18.58 -4.69 -2.34
C ARG A 37 -18.53 -4.74 -3.86
N VAL A 38 -19.33 -5.62 -4.48
CA VAL A 38 -19.43 -5.74 -5.94
C VAL A 38 -19.90 -4.41 -6.54
N THR A 39 -20.94 -3.81 -5.95
CA THR A 39 -21.47 -2.51 -6.41
C THR A 39 -20.43 -1.39 -6.34
N GLY A 40 -19.56 -1.40 -5.32
CA GLY A 40 -18.46 -0.45 -5.17
C GLY A 40 -17.39 -0.60 -6.26
N LEU A 41 -16.99 -1.83 -6.56
CA LEU A 41 -16.01 -2.13 -7.61
C LEU A 41 -16.57 -1.80 -9.00
N ASP A 42 -17.83 -2.14 -9.27
CA ASP A 42 -18.51 -1.81 -10.54
C ASP A 42 -18.68 -0.30 -10.74
N ALA A 43 -18.75 0.48 -9.66
CA ALA A 43 -18.76 1.94 -9.71
C ALA A 43 -17.37 2.55 -10.00
N GLY A 44 -16.32 1.73 -10.08
CA GLY A 44 -14.96 2.14 -10.42
C GLY A 44 -14.00 2.28 -9.23
N ALA A 45 -14.33 1.72 -8.07
CA ALA A 45 -13.39 1.59 -6.96
C ALA A 45 -12.31 0.54 -7.27
N ASP A 46 -11.10 0.78 -6.77
CA ASP A 46 -9.97 -0.16 -6.92
C ASP A 46 -9.83 -1.10 -5.71
N ASP A 47 -10.31 -0.67 -4.54
CA ASP A 47 -10.40 -1.51 -3.34
C ASP A 47 -11.48 -0.97 -2.39
N TYR A 48 -11.79 -1.75 -1.36
CA TYR A 48 -12.88 -1.51 -0.43
C TYR A 48 -12.51 -1.94 1.00
N LEU A 49 -12.86 -1.12 1.99
CA LEU A 49 -12.60 -1.36 3.41
C LEU A 49 -13.84 -1.06 4.25
N VAL A 50 -14.22 -2.04 5.08
CA VAL A 50 -15.41 -1.99 5.94
C VAL A 50 -15.06 -1.33 7.28
N LYS A 51 -15.97 -0.52 7.82
CA LYS A 51 -15.89 0.10 9.14
C LYS A 51 -16.56 -0.79 10.19
N PRO A 52 -16.03 -0.86 11.43
CA PRO A 52 -14.76 -0.24 11.86
C PRO A 52 -13.56 -0.98 11.24
N PHE A 53 -12.49 -0.25 10.95
CA PHE A 53 -11.25 -0.80 10.42
C PHE A 53 -10.06 -0.37 11.28
N GLU A 54 -9.00 -1.17 11.23
CA GLU A 54 -7.72 -0.83 11.83
C GLU A 54 -6.93 0.13 10.93
N LEU A 55 -6.23 1.09 11.53
CA LEU A 55 -5.43 2.07 10.76
C LEU A 55 -4.32 1.41 9.95
N ASP A 56 -3.72 0.34 10.47
CA ASP A 56 -2.67 -0.39 9.77
C ASP A 56 -3.20 -1.11 8.53
N GLU A 57 -4.44 -1.60 8.57
CA GLU A 57 -5.11 -2.18 7.40
C GLU A 57 -5.38 -1.12 6.33
N LEU A 58 -5.83 0.07 6.75
CA LEU A 58 -6.01 1.21 5.85
C LEU A 58 -4.69 1.60 5.18
N PHE A 59 -3.61 1.74 5.94
CA PHE A 59 -2.30 2.10 5.39
C PHE A 59 -1.77 1.02 4.44
N ALA A 60 -1.95 -0.26 4.76
CA ALA A 60 -1.56 -1.34 3.86
C ALA A 60 -2.29 -1.30 2.51
N ARG A 61 -3.61 -1.01 2.53
CA ARG A 61 -4.42 -0.89 1.31
C ARG A 61 -4.04 0.34 0.49
N ILE A 62 -3.79 1.49 1.13
CA ILE A 62 -3.33 2.70 0.46
C ILE A 62 -1.98 2.42 -0.24
N ARG A 63 -1.01 1.81 0.45
CA ARG A 63 0.28 1.45 -0.16
C ARG A 63 0.09 0.53 -1.37
N ALA A 64 -0.77 -0.49 -1.26
CA ALA A 64 -1.05 -1.41 -2.36
C ALA A 64 -1.70 -0.73 -3.57
N LEU A 65 -2.59 0.24 -3.36
CA LEU A 65 -3.24 1.00 -4.41
C LEU A 65 -2.27 1.93 -5.15
N LEU A 66 -1.43 2.65 -4.40
CA LEU A 66 -0.44 3.55 -4.97
C LEU A 66 0.60 2.79 -5.81
N ARG A 67 1.04 1.62 -5.34
CA ARG A 67 1.92 0.73 -6.10
C ARG A 67 1.27 0.24 -7.40
N ARG A 68 -0.04 0.01 -7.41
CA ARG A 68 -0.75 -0.42 -8.63
C ARG A 68 -0.90 0.70 -9.66
N SER A 69 -1.09 1.95 -9.21
CA SER A 69 -1.11 3.11 -10.11
C SER A 69 0.26 3.43 -10.72
N SER A 70 1.36 3.21 -9.98
CA SER A 70 2.69 3.37 -10.56
C SER A 70 2.94 2.31 -11.65
N TYR A 71 2.52 1.06 -11.43
CA TYR A 71 2.57 0.02 -12.48
C TYR A 71 1.66 0.30 -13.68
N ALA A 72 0.43 0.78 -13.50
CA ALA A 72 -0.44 1.11 -14.63
C ALA A 72 0.10 2.27 -15.49
N SER A 73 0.82 3.20 -14.85
CA SER A 73 1.52 4.30 -15.54
C SER A 73 2.78 3.80 -16.26
N ALA A 74 3.51 2.85 -15.68
CA ALA A 74 4.68 2.21 -16.27
C ALA A 74 4.34 1.18 -17.37
N ALA A 75 3.18 0.54 -17.34
CA ALA A 75 2.76 -0.41 -18.37
C ALA A 75 2.28 0.28 -19.67
N ALA A 76 1.84 1.53 -19.59
CA ALA A 76 1.41 2.33 -20.74
C ALA A 76 2.58 2.96 -21.53
N ALA A 77 3.74 3.11 -20.90
CA ALA A 77 4.98 3.52 -21.54
C ALA A 77 5.94 2.35 -21.39
N GLY A 78 6.12 1.49 -22.40
CA GLY A 78 6.92 0.24 -22.38
C GLY A 78 8.39 0.41 -21.96
N ALA A 79 8.60 0.88 -20.75
CA ALA A 79 9.82 1.22 -20.08
C ALA A 79 9.92 0.29 -18.89
N GLU A 80 11.12 -0.26 -18.70
CA GLU A 80 11.50 -1.07 -17.55
C GLU A 80 10.92 -0.47 -16.26
N ALA A 81 10.34 -1.34 -15.42
CA ALA A 81 9.65 -0.94 -14.20
C ALA A 81 10.48 0.10 -13.42
N PRO A 82 9.87 1.22 -12.98
CA PRO A 82 10.62 2.25 -12.28
C PRO A 82 11.30 1.65 -11.05
N ASP A 83 12.53 2.09 -10.77
CA ASP A 83 13.38 1.72 -9.62
C ASP A 83 12.75 2.06 -8.23
N ASP A 84 11.47 2.46 -8.20
CA ASP A 84 10.69 2.88 -7.02
C ASP A 84 10.32 1.71 -6.09
N ASP A 85 10.32 0.48 -6.60
CA ASP A 85 10.12 -0.73 -5.79
C ASP A 85 11.43 -1.28 -5.23
N VAL A 86 12.56 -0.62 -5.47
CA VAL A 86 13.86 -1.06 -4.98
C VAL A 86 14.47 -0.07 -4.01
N LEU A 87 14.61 -0.49 -2.76
CA LEU A 87 15.35 0.25 -1.76
C LEU A 87 16.82 -0.17 -1.78
N SER A 88 17.73 0.81 -1.71
CA SER A 88 19.16 0.53 -1.65
C SER A 88 19.91 1.41 -0.66
N PHE A 89 20.91 0.83 -0.02
CA PHE A 89 21.85 1.56 0.83
C PHE A 89 23.21 0.87 0.79
N ALA A 90 24.23 1.59 0.32
CA ALA A 90 25.55 1.04 0.04
C ALA A 90 25.46 -0.20 -0.87
N ASP A 91 25.97 -1.35 -0.44
CA ASP A 91 25.95 -2.61 -1.18
C ASP A 91 24.65 -3.40 -0.99
N LEU A 92 23.70 -2.89 -0.20
CA LEU A 92 22.44 -3.58 0.08
C LEU A 92 21.34 -3.14 -0.89
N ARG A 93 20.63 -4.09 -1.49
CA ARG A 93 19.49 -3.89 -2.40
C ARG A 93 18.31 -4.74 -1.94
N MET A 94 17.12 -4.16 -1.93
CA MET A 94 15.90 -4.79 -1.46
C MET A 94 14.78 -4.48 -2.44
N ASP A 95 14.25 -5.51 -3.09
CA ASP A 95 13.11 -5.41 -4.00
C ASP A 95 11.82 -5.70 -3.22
N LEU A 96 10.96 -4.70 -3.14
CA LEU A 96 9.70 -4.73 -2.39
C LEU A 96 8.62 -5.54 -3.11
N ALA A 97 8.72 -5.68 -4.43
CA ALA A 97 7.76 -6.43 -5.24
C ALA A 97 8.02 -7.93 -5.16
N THR A 98 9.28 -8.34 -5.33
CA THR A 98 9.69 -9.76 -5.30
C THR A 98 10.02 -10.24 -3.88
N ARG A 99 10.19 -9.32 -2.94
CA ARG A 99 10.69 -9.57 -1.58
C ARG A 99 12.09 -10.17 -1.54
N GLU A 100 12.89 -9.91 -2.56
CA GLU A 100 14.28 -10.36 -2.63
C GLU A 100 15.22 -9.31 -2.02
N VAL A 101 16.21 -9.79 -1.27
CA VAL A 101 17.25 -8.94 -0.67
C VAL A 101 18.61 -9.47 -1.06
N THR A 102 19.50 -8.58 -1.48
CA THR A 102 20.89 -8.87 -1.78
C THR A 102 21.83 -7.91 -1.06
N ARG A 103 23.03 -8.40 -0.78
CA ARG A 103 24.17 -7.59 -0.35
C ARG A 103 25.34 -7.87 -1.27
N GLY A 104 25.65 -6.91 -2.15
CA GLY A 104 26.46 -7.15 -3.34
C GLY A 104 25.82 -8.26 -4.18
N GLU A 105 26.58 -9.33 -4.41
CA GLU A 105 26.12 -10.49 -5.18
C GLU A 105 25.44 -11.57 -4.33
N ARG A 106 25.47 -11.44 -3.00
CA ARG A 106 24.95 -12.46 -2.10
C ARG A 106 23.47 -12.24 -1.80
N ARG A 107 22.63 -13.24 -2.08
CA ARG A 107 21.24 -13.28 -1.65
C ARG A 107 21.14 -13.45 -0.13
N VAL A 108 20.23 -12.72 0.50
CA VAL A 108 19.97 -12.77 1.94
C VAL A 108 18.54 -13.25 2.14
N GLU A 109 18.38 -14.40 2.77
CA GLU A 109 17.06 -14.87 3.20
C GLU A 109 16.70 -14.21 4.53
N LEU A 110 15.48 -13.67 4.59
CA LEU A 110 14.97 -12.98 5.77
C LEU A 110 13.60 -13.53 6.11
N THR A 111 13.32 -13.65 7.40
CA THR A 111 11.96 -13.84 7.90
C THR A 111 11.10 -12.61 7.57
N ARG A 112 9.77 -12.76 7.68
CA ARG A 112 8.83 -11.65 7.43
C ARG A 112 9.13 -10.42 8.30
N THR A 113 9.48 -10.65 9.56
CA THR A 113 9.77 -9.60 10.54
C THR A 113 11.08 -8.89 10.22
N GLU A 114 12.15 -9.64 9.90
CA GLU A 114 13.44 -9.07 9.50
C GLU A 114 13.34 -8.28 8.20
N PHE A 115 12.55 -8.76 7.23
CA PHE A 115 12.27 -8.03 6.00
C PHE A 115 11.60 -6.69 6.29
N THR A 116 10.56 -6.67 7.12
CA THR A 116 9.82 -5.45 7.47
C THR A 116 10.70 -4.46 8.23
N LEU A 117 11.56 -4.96 9.12
CA LEU A 117 12.53 -4.14 9.85
C LEU A 117 13.58 -3.52 8.92
N LEU A 118 14.08 -4.30 7.95
CA LEU A 118 15.05 -3.81 6.98
C LEU A 118 14.44 -2.77 6.02
N GLU A 119 13.21 -3.00 5.56
CA GLU A 119 12.44 -2.02 4.78
C GLU A 119 12.32 -0.69 5.52
N MET A 120 12.02 -0.74 6.83
CA MET A 120 11.92 0.45 7.66
C MET A 120 13.24 1.23 7.73
N PHE A 121 14.38 0.53 7.91
CA PHE A 121 15.70 1.17 7.93
C PHE A 121 16.07 1.78 6.58
N LEU A 122 15.82 1.08 5.48
CA LEU A 122 16.15 1.56 4.13
C LEU A 122 15.25 2.71 3.68
N SER A 123 14.02 2.78 4.19
CA SER A 123 13.10 3.90 3.96
C SER A 123 13.47 5.16 4.76
N HIS A 124 14.28 5.03 5.82
CA HIS A 124 14.73 6.14 6.68
C HIS A 124 16.26 6.17 6.81
N PRO A 125 17.01 6.29 5.71
CA PRO A 125 18.46 6.16 5.73
C PRO A 125 19.08 7.29 6.54
N ARG A 126 20.08 6.95 7.37
CA ARG A 126 20.83 7.88 8.24
C ARG A 126 19.98 8.59 9.31
N GLN A 127 18.76 8.12 9.57
CA GLN A 127 17.94 8.63 10.66
C GLN A 127 18.07 7.72 11.88
N VAL A 128 18.11 8.32 13.07
CA VAL A 128 18.05 7.58 14.32
C VAL A 128 16.60 7.19 14.57
N LEU A 129 16.32 5.89 14.55
CA LEU A 129 15.00 5.33 14.89
C LEU A 129 15.00 4.85 16.33
N THR A 130 14.02 5.30 17.11
CA THR A 130 13.83 4.85 18.50
C THR A 130 13.27 3.45 18.56
N ARG A 131 13.49 2.76 19.70
CA ARG A 131 12.95 1.42 19.94
C ARG A 131 11.42 1.37 19.81
N GLU A 132 10.72 2.38 20.32
CA GLU A 132 9.26 2.48 20.23
C GLU A 132 8.77 2.61 18.78
N GLN A 133 9.45 3.44 17.96
CA GLN A 133 9.12 3.55 16.54
C GLN A 133 9.28 2.20 15.81
N ILE A 134 10.38 1.48 16.09
CA ILE A 134 10.65 0.18 15.48
C ILE A 134 9.60 -0.86 15.90
N LEU A 135 9.32 -0.96 17.20
CA LEU A 135 8.33 -1.91 17.72
C LEU A 135 6.94 -1.65 17.12
N LYS A 136 6.51 -0.39 17.14
CA LYS A 136 5.22 0.02 16.56
C LYS A 136 5.11 -0.32 15.08
N ALA A 137 6.16 -0.08 14.30
CA ALA A 137 6.13 -0.27 12.85
C ALA A 137 6.23 -1.75 12.42
N VAL A 138 6.96 -2.57 13.16
CA VAL A 138 7.26 -3.97 12.78
C VAL A 138 6.38 -4.99 13.50
N TRP A 139 5.95 -4.70 14.73
CA TRP A 139 5.13 -5.60 15.57
C TRP A 139 3.74 -5.05 15.92
N GLY A 140 3.44 -3.78 15.66
CA GLY A 140 2.17 -3.14 16.04
C GLY A 140 2.12 -2.72 17.51
N PHE A 141 0.97 -2.21 17.96
CA PHE A 141 0.78 -1.70 19.32
C PHE A 141 0.50 -2.79 20.38
N ASP A 142 0.27 -4.04 19.98
CA ASP A 142 -0.06 -5.14 20.90
C ASP A 142 1.18 -5.82 21.51
N PHE A 143 2.38 -5.30 21.24
CA PHE A 143 3.61 -5.81 21.84
C PHE A 143 3.84 -5.16 23.22
N GLU A 144 3.14 -5.67 24.24
CA GLU A 144 3.55 -5.47 25.63
C GLU A 144 4.63 -6.51 26.00
N PRO A 145 5.71 -6.12 26.71
CA PRO A 145 6.83 -7.00 27.04
C PRO A 145 6.47 -8.10 28.04
#